data_AF-A0A160INQ3-F1
#
_entry.id   AF-A0A160INQ3-F1
#
_cell.length_a   1.000
_cell.length_b   1.000
_cell.length_c   1.000
_cell.angle_alpha   90.00
_cell.angle_beta   90.00
_cell.angle_gamma   90.00
#
_symmetry.space_group_name_H-M   'P 1'
#
loop_
_entity.id
_entity.type
_entity.pdbx_description
1 polymer ?
#
loop_
_entity_poly.entity_id
_entity_poly.type
_entity_poly.pdbx_seq_one_letter_code
_entity_poly.pdbx_strand_id
1 'polypeptide(L)'
;MEERQVTIGLSNGQTFSYFIKEDDRSKIGNDILNLNNGEWYTFVDSNWVEYRIKKEEIVSIGVSMTVDEANLHDNELNSSNY
;
A
#
# COMPACT_ATOMS: atom_id res chain seq x y z
N MET A 1 -5.69 3.81 15.51
CA MET A 1 -6.01 3.86 14.07
C MET A 1 -5.49 5.14 13.49
N GLU A 2 -4.50 5.01 12.62
CA GLU A 2 -3.96 6.11 11.83
C GLU A 2 -4.52 6.02 10.41
N GLU A 3 -4.74 7.18 9.80
CA GLU A 3 -5.09 7.25 8.38
C GLU A 3 -3.80 7.14 7.56
N ARG A 4 -3.79 6.24 6.59
CA ARG A 4 -2.65 5.98 5.71
C ARG A 4 -3.10 6.08 4.26
N GLN A 5 -2.24 6.69 3.44
CA GLN A 5 -2.41 6.68 2.00
C GLN A 5 -1.81 5.39 1.44
N VAL A 6 -2.60 4.67 0.67
CA VAL A 6 -2.15 3.51 -0.10
C VAL A 6 -2.09 3.92 -1.56
N THR A 7 -1.02 3.55 -2.24
CA THR A 7 -0.84 3.77 -3.68
C THR A 7 -0.65 2.43 -4.38
N ILE A 8 -1.46 2.16 -5.40
CA ILE A 8 -1.41 0.95 -6.22
C ILE A 8 -0.94 1.35 -7.60
N GLY A 9 0.14 0.74 -8.07
CA GLY A 9 0.64 0.86 -9.43
C GLY A 9 0.28 -0.35 -10.27
N LEU A 10 -0.20 -0.10 -11.49
CA LEU A 10 -0.61 -1.13 -12.44
C LEU A 10 0.42 -1.34 -13.56
N SER A 11 0.37 -2.52 -14.17
CA SER A 11 1.22 -2.91 -15.31
C SER A 11 1.07 -2.02 -16.54
N ASN A 12 -0.06 -1.33 -16.68
CA ASN A 12 -0.32 -0.36 -17.75
C ASN A 12 0.21 1.06 -17.45
N GLY A 13 0.90 1.25 -16.32
CA GLY A 13 1.44 2.54 -15.87
C GLY A 13 0.45 3.44 -15.12
N GLN A 14 -0.81 3.02 -14.94
CA GLN A 14 -1.77 3.75 -14.11
C GLN A 14 -1.44 3.59 -12.63
N THR A 15 -1.74 4.65 -11.88
CA THR A 15 -1.59 4.67 -10.41
C THR A 15 -2.89 5.14 -9.77
N PHE A 16 -3.24 4.50 -8.66
CA PHE A 16 -4.40 4.86 -7.86
C PHE A 16 -3.97 5.08 -6.42
N SER A 17 -4.57 6.07 -5.77
CA SER A 17 -4.33 6.33 -4.35
C SER A 17 -5.64 6.45 -3.59
N TYR A 18 -5.67 5.89 -2.38
CA TYR A 18 -6.81 5.97 -1.47
C TYR A 18 -6.34 6.02 -0.02
N PHE A 19 -7.24 6.39 0.88
CA PHE A 19 -6.96 6.44 2.31
C PHE A 19 -7.67 5.29 3.02
N ILE A 20 -6.93 4.62 3.90
CA ILE A 20 -7.46 3.58 4.78
C ILE A 20 -7.10 3.93 6.22
N LYS A 21 -7.97 3.59 7.16
CA LYS A 21 -7.64 3.62 8.58
C LYS A 21 -7.32 2.21 9.02
N GLU A 22 -6.08 1.96 9.41
CA GLU A 22 -5.59 0.65 9.82
C GLU A 22 -4.53 0.83 10.90
N ASP A 23 -4.45 -0.11 11.84
CA ASP A 23 -3.47 -0.06 12.93
C ASP A 23 -2.14 -0.72 12.52
N ASP A 24 -2.17 -1.66 11.58
CA ASP A 24 -0.99 -2.38 11.08
C ASP A 24 -0.80 -2.22 9.56
N ARG A 25 0.23 -1.47 9.16
CA ARG A 25 0.61 -1.27 7.75
C ARG A 25 0.86 -2.57 7.00
N SER A 26 1.35 -3.59 7.72
CA SER A 26 1.72 -4.87 7.14
C SER A 26 0.48 -5.59 6.66
N LYS A 27 -0.67 -5.39 7.32
CA LYS A 27 -1.95 -5.95 6.87
C LYS A 27 -2.38 -5.39 5.52
N ILE A 28 -2.26 -4.08 5.30
CA ILE A 28 -2.63 -3.45 4.02
C ILE A 28 -1.85 -4.08 2.86
N GLY A 29 -0.53 -4.17 3.01
CA GLY A 29 0.33 -4.80 2.00
C GLY A 29 0.04 -6.28 1.85
N ASN A 30 -0.06 -7.02 2.97
CA ASN A 30 -0.31 -8.46 2.99
C ASN A 30 -1.67 -8.83 2.39
N ASP A 31 -2.71 -8.03 2.62
CA ASP A 31 -4.05 -8.29 2.08
C ASP A 31 -4.05 -8.28 0.56
N ILE A 32 -3.28 -7.38 -0.06
CA ILE A 32 -3.12 -7.33 -1.52
C ILE A 32 -2.13 -8.41 -2.00
N LEU A 33 -1.03 -8.63 -1.26
CA LEU A 33 0.00 -9.60 -1.63
C LEU A 33 -0.46 -11.06 -1.53
N ASN A 34 -1.35 -11.36 -0.59
CA ASN A 34 -1.88 -12.70 -0.35
C ASN A 34 -3.00 -13.10 -1.31
N LEU A 35 -3.46 -12.18 -2.17
CA LEU A 35 -4.41 -12.52 -3.22
C LEU A 35 -3.77 -13.49 -4.23
N ASN A 36 -4.55 -14.47 -4.66
CA ASN A 36 -4.17 -15.37 -5.74
C ASN A 36 -4.33 -14.68 -7.10
N ASN A 37 -3.61 -15.17 -8.11
CA ASN A 37 -3.85 -14.74 -9.50
C ASN A 37 -5.30 -15.01 -9.91
N GLY A 38 -5.93 -14.05 -10.58
CA GLY A 38 -7.35 -14.09 -10.94
C GLY A 38 -8.30 -13.59 -9.85
N GLU A 39 -7.82 -13.33 -8.63
CA GLU A 39 -8.60 -12.65 -7.60
C GLU A 39 -8.62 -11.13 -7.84
N TRP A 40 -9.71 -10.51 -7.41
CA TRP A 40 -9.94 -9.08 -7.56
C TRP A 40 -9.66 -8.35 -6.25
N TYR A 41 -8.81 -7.34 -6.31
CA TYR A 41 -8.66 -6.35 -5.25
C TYR A 41 -9.68 -5.22 -5.46
N THR A 42 -10.39 -4.86 -4.39
CA THR A 42 -11.41 -3.80 -4.43
C THR A 42 -11.04 -2.70 -3.44
N PHE A 43 -11.12 -1.45 -3.88
CA PHE A 43 -10.90 -0.28 -3.02
C PHE A 43 -11.73 0.91 -3.52
N VAL A 44 -11.91 1.91 -2.65
CA VAL A 44 -12.61 3.16 -2.96
C VAL A 44 -11.61 4.30 -2.91
N ASP A 45 -11.53 5.10 -3.98
CA ASP A 45 -10.60 6.22 -4.05
C ASP A 45 -11.08 7.46 -3.25
N SER A 46 -10.26 8.51 -3.22
CA SER A 46 -10.62 9.77 -2.57
C SER A 46 -11.81 10.51 -3.21
N ASN A 47 -12.25 10.11 -4.40
CA ASN A 47 -13.41 10.65 -5.10
C ASN A 47 -14.67 9.79 -4.93
N TRP A 48 -14.65 8.81 -4.01
CA TRP A 48 -15.75 7.87 -3.75
C TRP A 48 -16.09 6.95 -4.93
N VAL A 49 -15.09 6.62 -5.75
CA VAL A 49 -15.22 5.69 -6.87
C VAL A 49 -14.67 4.33 -6.45
N GLU A 50 -15.48 3.28 -6.60
CA GLU A 50 -15.05 1.89 -6.39
C GLU A 50 -14.29 1.38 -7.60
N TYR A 51 -13.08 0.88 -7.36
CA TYR A 51 -12.24 0.22 -8.35
C TYR A 51 -12.11 -1.26 -8.03
N ARG A 52 -12.06 -2.07 -9.10
CA ARG A 52 -11.78 -3.51 -9.02
C ARG A 52 -10.65 -3.82 -9.98
N ILE A 53 -9.56 -4.36 -9.46
CA ILE A 53 -8.32 -4.60 -10.20
C ILE A 53 -7.92 -6.05 -9.99
N LYS A 54 -7.51 -6.75 -11.05
CA LYS A 54 -7.00 -8.12 -10.87
C LYS A 54 -5.63 -8.11 -10.24
N LYS A 55 -5.33 -9.09 -9.39
CA LYS A 55 -4.03 -9.20 -8.71
C LYS A 55 -2.84 -9.18 -9.67
N GLU A 56 -2.96 -9.84 -10.82
CA GLU A 56 -1.90 -9.89 -11.84
C GLU A 56 -1.61 -8.53 -12.53
N GLU A 57 -2.51 -7.56 -12.41
CA GLU A 57 -2.31 -6.21 -12.94
C GLU A 57 -1.51 -5.32 -11.99
N ILE A 58 -1.47 -5.65 -10.69
CA ILE A 58 -0.81 -4.86 -9.65
C ILE A 58 0.69 -5.17 -9.65
N VAL A 59 1.51 -4.17 -9.97
CA VAL A 59 2.98 -4.30 -10.03
C VAL A 59 3.69 -3.65 -8.84
N SER A 60 3.04 -2.73 -8.13
CA SER A 60 3.61 -2.07 -6.95
C SER A 60 2.53 -1.63 -5.97
N ILE A 61 2.84 -1.72 -4.68
CA ILE A 61 2.01 -1.21 -3.59
C ILE A 61 2.90 -0.32 -2.72
N GLY A 62 2.51 0.94 -2.53
CA GLY A 62 3.13 1.87 -1.60
C GLY A 62 2.16 2.18 -0.46
N VAL A 63 2.67 2.24 0.77
CA VAL A 63 1.89 2.67 1.94
C VAL A 63 2.66 3.82 2.58
N SER A 64 1.97 4.94 2.83
CA SER A 64 2.59 6.10 3.47
C SER A 64 3.10 5.75 4.87
N MET A 65 4.30 6.23 5.19
CA MET A 65 4.90 6.12 6.52
C MET A 65 4.63 7.40 7.31
N THR A 66 4.44 7.28 8.61
CA THR A 66 4.49 8.44 9.50
C THR A 66 5.92 8.95 9.63
N VAL A 67 6.08 10.18 10.15
CA VAL A 67 7.40 10.77 10.40
C VAL A 67 8.22 9.90 11.36
N ASP A 68 7.60 9.38 12.42
CA ASP A 68 8.28 8.52 13.38
C ASP A 68 8.72 7.18 12.77
N GLU A 69 7.90 6.60 11.89
CA GLU A 69 8.25 5.38 11.16
C GLU A 69 9.41 5.61 10.18
N ALA A 70 9.43 6.75 9.49
CA ALA A 70 10.51 7.11 8.59
C ALA A 70 11.83 7.30 9.38
N ASN A 71 11.76 8.01 10.51
CA ASN A 71 12.92 8.20 11.39
C ASN A 71 13.46 6.88 11.96
N LEU A 72 12.57 5.95 12.35
CA LEU A 72 12.97 4.62 12.81
C LEU A 72 13.69 3.84 11.70
N HIS A 73 13.12 3.84 10.49
CA HIS A 73 13.70 3.15 9.34
C HIS A 73 15.08 3.72 8.95
N ASP A 74 15.23 5.05 8.95
CA ASP A 74 16.50 5.72 8.71
C ASP A 74 17.53 5.35 9.79
N ASN A 75 17.13 5.27 11.05
CA ASN A 75 18.01 4.84 12.14
C ASN A 75 18.45 3.37 11.97
N GLU A 76 17.56 2.46 11.57
CA GLU A 76 17.90 1.05 11.32
C GLU A 76 18.89 0.89 10.15
N LEU A 77 18.68 1.61 9.05
CA LEU A 77 19.59 1.63 7.89
C LEU A 77 20.96 2.20 8.25
N ASN A 78 21.01 3.27 9.05
CA ASN A 78 22.27 3.88 9.48
C ASN A 78 22.99 3.04 10.55
N SER A 79 22.26 2.32 11.40
CA SER A 79 22.83 1.43 12.43
C SER A 79 23.38 0.12 11.87
N SER A 80 22.91 -0.32 10.70
CA SER A 80 23.35 -1.55 10.04
C SER A 80 24.69 -1.41 9.27
N ASN A 81 25.29 -0.22 9.27
CA ASN A 81 26.56 0.08 8.59
C ASN A 81 27.77 0.15 9.55
N TYR A 82 27.66 -0.39 10.77
CA TYR A 82 28.75 -0.49 11.76
C TYR A 82 28.94 -1.91 12.29
#